data_AF-A0A6C0CY92-F1
#
_entry.id   AF-A0A6C0CY92-F1
#
_cell.length_a   1.000
_cell.length_b   1.000
_cell.length_c   1.000
_cell.angle_alpha   90.00
_cell.angle_beta   90.00
_cell.angle_gamma   90.00
#
_symmetry.space_group_name_H-M   'P 1'
#
loop_
_entity.id
_entity.type
_entity.pdbx_description
1 polymer ?
#
loop_
_entity_poly.entity_id
_entity_poly.type
_entity_poly.pdbx_seq_one_letter_code
_entity_poly.pdbx_strand_id
1 'polypeptide(L)'
;MGKNDKLQHIGLMAAGINLFSFYSLVFHNWIIQDPTSLSWMWLGTGIIVQILWSIFGFINEILPTMILSPLILVGFLSLLYLKVKLETNLFKNKK
;
A
#
# COMPACT_ATOMS: atom_id res chain seq x y z
N MET A 1 25.06 -18.36 12.23
CA MET A 1 24.40 -17.04 12.08
C MET A 1 25.06 -16.32 10.92
N GLY A 2 24.54 -16.59 9.72
CA GLY A 2 25.17 -16.22 8.44
C GLY A 2 24.75 -14.81 8.01
N LYS A 3 25.53 -14.19 7.12
CA LYS A 3 25.30 -12.83 6.57
C LYS A 3 23.83 -12.52 6.17
N ASN A 4 23.03 -13.53 5.81
CA ASN A 4 21.62 -13.38 5.45
C ASN A 4 20.72 -12.87 6.59
N ASP A 5 20.99 -13.23 7.85
CA ASP A 5 20.10 -12.88 8.97
C ASP A 5 20.08 -11.36 9.21
N LYS A 6 21.25 -10.72 9.11
CA LYS A 6 21.39 -9.26 9.29
C LYS A 6 20.63 -8.48 8.21
N LEU A 7 20.72 -8.92 6.95
CA LEU A 7 20.03 -8.27 5.84
C LEU A 7 18.51 -8.45 5.93
N GLN A 8 18.04 -9.61 6.39
CA GLN A 8 16.62 -9.82 6.64
C GLN A 8 16.08 -8.91 7.74
N HIS A 9 16.80 -8.73 8.85
CA HIS A 9 16.38 -7.80 9.91
C HIS A 9 16.31 -6.35 9.42
N ILE A 10 17.31 -5.90 8.67
CA ILE A 10 17.30 -4.56 8.06
C ILE A 10 16.11 -4.43 7.11
N GLY A 11 15.87 -5.45 6.28
CA GLY A 11 14.73 -5.48 5.37
C GLY A 11 13.38 -5.42 6.09
N LEU A 12 13.21 -6.15 7.19
CA LEU A 12 12.01 -6.12 8.01
C LEU A 12 11.80 -4.76 8.70
N MET A 13 12.87 -4.13 9.20
CA MET A 13 12.79 -2.78 9.76
C MET A 13 12.40 -1.75 8.69
N ALA A 14 13.01 -1.83 7.51
CA ALA A 14 12.67 -0.97 6.38
C ALA A 14 11.21 -1.17 5.95
N ALA A 15 10.73 -2.42 5.91
CA ALA A 15 9.34 -2.74 5.64
C ALA A 15 8.39 -2.14 6.68
N GLY A 16 8.73 -2.24 7.97
CA GLY A 16 7.94 -1.65 9.05
C GLY A 16 7.83 -0.12 8.96
N ILE A 17 8.95 0.57 8.72
CA ILE A 17 8.97 2.04 8.54
C ILE A 17 8.15 2.44 7.31
N ASN A 18 8.31 1.71 6.21
CA ASN A 18 7.58 1.97 4.97
C ASN A 18 6.06 1.81 5.19
N LEU A 19 5.63 0.71 5.81
CA LEU A 19 4.22 0.49 6.15
C LEU A 19 3.66 1.63 7.00
N PHE A 20 4.38 2.02 8.06
CA PHE A 20 3.92 3.10 8.92
C PHE A 20 3.76 4.42 8.17
N SER A 21 4.74 4.77 7.33
CA SER A 21 4.70 5.99 6.51
C SER A 21 3.54 5.95 5.50
N PHE A 22 3.37 4.83 4.80
CA PHE A 22 2.30 4.66 3.83
C PHE A 22 0.91 4.68 4.48
N TYR A 23 0.72 3.97 5.59
CA TYR A 23 -0.57 3.97 6.29
C TYR A 23 -0.89 5.31 6.95
N SER A 24 0.11 6.12 7.29
CA SER A 24 -0.12 7.52 7.70
C SER A 24 -0.76 8.33 6.56
N LEU A 25 -0.32 8.14 5.31
CA LEU A 25 -0.95 8.74 4.13
C LEU A 25 -2.37 8.22 3.92
N VAL A 26 -2.58 6.90 4.03
CA VAL A 26 -3.90 6.27 3.90
C VAL A 26 -4.86 6.89 4.92
N PHE A 27 -4.47 6.90 6.19
CA PHE A 27 -5.27 7.43 7.29
C PHE A 27 -5.59 8.93 7.12
N HIS A 28 -4.60 9.72 6.73
CA HIS A 28 -4.77 11.15 6.46
C HIS A 28 -5.84 11.41 5.40
N ASN A 29 -5.79 10.70 4.27
CA ASN A 29 -6.78 10.84 3.20
C ASN A 29 -8.18 10.42 3.67
N TRP A 30 -8.27 9.36 4.49
CA TRP A 30 -9.53 8.94 5.10
C TRP A 30 -10.12 9.96 6.08
N ILE A 31 -9.30 10.75 6.78
CA ILE A 31 -9.80 11.82 7.63
C ILE A 31 -10.28 13.01 6.81
N ILE A 32 -9.46 13.49 5.88
CA ILE A 32 -9.77 14.71 5.13
C ILE A 32 -10.93 14.49 4.16
N GLN A 33 -11.15 13.24 3.70
CA GLN A 33 -12.19 12.90 2.71
C GLN A 33 -12.06 13.75 1.44
N ASP A 34 -10.82 14.05 1.03
CA ASP A 34 -10.51 14.75 -0.21
C ASP A 34 -9.42 13.98 -0.99
N PRO A 35 -9.78 13.25 -2.06
CA PRO A 35 -8.84 12.44 -2.82
C PRO A 35 -8.33 13.17 -4.07
N THR A 36 -8.51 14.49 -4.17
CA THR A 36 -8.09 15.27 -5.34
C THR A 36 -6.59 15.17 -5.60
N SER A 37 -5.80 15.07 -4.54
CA SER A 37 -4.34 14.88 -4.61
C SER A 37 -3.91 13.47 -5.06
N LEU A 38 -4.78 12.47 -4.95
CA LEU A 38 -4.49 11.09 -5.31
C LEU A 38 -4.76 10.88 -6.81
N SER A 39 -3.73 10.85 -7.65
CA SER A 39 -3.97 10.62 -9.08
C SER A 39 -4.42 9.17 -9.34
N TRP A 40 -5.38 8.98 -10.26
CA TRP A 40 -5.82 7.64 -10.70
C TRP A 40 -4.66 6.82 -11.25
N MET A 41 -3.76 7.46 -11.99
CA MET A 41 -2.58 6.82 -12.54
C MET A 41 -1.64 6.29 -11.44
N TRP A 42 -1.40 7.08 -10.38
CA TRP A 42 -0.58 6.65 -9.26
C TRP A 42 -1.20 5.46 -8.50
N LEU A 43 -2.52 5.49 -8.27
CA LEU A 43 -3.22 4.36 -7.63
C LEU A 43 -3.14 3.09 -8.49
N GLY A 44 -3.44 3.19 -9.78
CA GLY A 44 -3.42 2.05 -10.69
C GLY A 44 -2.03 1.46 -10.86
N THR A 45 -1.02 2.30 -11.12
CA THR A 45 0.38 1.86 -11.23
C THR A 45 0.90 1.32 -9.90
N GLY A 46 0.54 1.92 -8.77
CA GLY A 46 0.89 1.44 -7.44
C GLY A 46 0.38 0.04 -7.17
N ILE A 47 -0.89 -0.24 -7.49
CA ILE A 47 -1.48 -1.59 -7.38
C ILE A 47 -0.72 -2.61 -8.22
N ILE A 48 -0.47 -2.32 -9.50
CA ILE A 48 0.25 -3.22 -10.40
C ILE A 48 1.67 -3.50 -9.87
N VAL A 49 2.37 -2.46 -9.42
CA VAL A 49 3.71 -2.57 -8.85
C VAL A 49 3.70 -3.46 -7.60
N GLN A 50 2.74 -3.31 -6.69
CA GLN A 50 2.68 -4.14 -5.48
C GLN A 50 2.34 -5.61 -5.79
N ILE A 51 1.53 -5.87 -6.81
CA ILE A 51 1.27 -7.23 -7.29
C ILE A 51 2.57 -7.86 -7.82
N LEU A 52 3.31 -7.15 -8.67
CA LEU A 52 4.59 -7.63 -9.20
C LEU A 52 5.62 -7.87 -8.10
N TRP A 53 5.71 -6.95 -7.11
CA TRP A 53 6.59 -7.13 -5.95
C TRP A 53 6.19 -8.30 -5.07
N SER A 54 4.88 -8.55 -4.91
CA SER A 54 4.39 -9.72 -4.18
C SER A 54 4.89 -11.00 -4.87
N ILE A 55 4.62 -11.14 -6.17
CA ILE A 55 5.06 -12.29 -6.97
C ILE A 55 6.58 -12.46 -6.88
N PHE A 56 7.34 -11.37 -7.07
CA PHE A 56 8.80 -11.39 -6.98
C PHE A 56 9.28 -11.84 -5.59
N GLY A 57 8.68 -11.32 -4.51
CA GLY A 57 9.00 -11.68 -3.14
C GLY A 57 8.74 -13.15 -2.85
N PHE A 58 7.61 -13.69 -3.30
CA PHE A 58 7.27 -15.11 -3.13
C PHE A 58 8.19 -16.04 -3.93
N ILE A 59 8.50 -15.71 -5.19
CA ILE A 59 9.37 -16.53 -6.04
C ILE A 59 10.81 -16.58 -5.50
N ASN A 60 11.31 -15.50 -4.92
CA ASN A 60 12.69 -15.40 -4.43
C ASN A 60 12.82 -15.59 -2.91
N GLU A 61 11.73 -15.97 -2.22
CA GLU A 61 11.69 -16.17 -0.76
C GLU A 61 12.20 -14.97 0.06
N ILE A 62 11.93 -13.74 -0.41
CA ILE A 62 12.36 -12.50 0.25
C ILE A 62 11.31 -12.10 1.29
N LEU A 63 11.48 -12.62 2.52
CA LEU A 63 10.52 -12.46 3.62
C LEU A 63 10.02 -11.01 3.83
N PRO A 64 10.87 -9.96 3.88
CA PRO A 64 10.38 -8.59 4.04
C PRO A 64 9.41 -8.18 2.93
N THR A 65 9.71 -8.53 1.69
CA THR A 65 8.89 -8.20 0.51
C THR A 65 7.59 -8.99 0.49
N MET A 66 7.65 -10.28 0.85
CA MET A 66 6.48 -11.16 0.94
C MET A 66 5.44 -10.64 1.93
N ILE A 67 5.86 -9.94 2.98
CA ILE A 67 4.97 -9.33 3.98
C ILE A 67 4.57 -7.91 3.56
N LEU A 68 5.54 -7.10 3.14
CA LEU A 68 5.35 -5.67 2.84
C LEU A 68 4.36 -5.44 1.70
N SER A 69 4.58 -6.12 0.57
CA SER A 69 3.87 -5.80 -0.67
C SER A 69 2.37 -6.14 -0.63
N PRO A 70 1.91 -7.28 -0.05
CA PRO A 70 0.48 -7.51 0.16
C PRO A 70 -0.16 -6.49 1.10
N LEU A 71 0.54 -6.05 2.15
CA LEU A 71 0.01 -5.07 3.10
C LEU A 71 -0.11 -3.67 2.50
N ILE A 72 0.86 -3.25 1.67
CA ILE A 72 0.75 -1.99 0.91
C ILE A 72 -0.36 -2.09 -0.14
N LEU A 73 -0.53 -3.25 -0.80
CA LEU A 73 -1.63 -3.49 -1.74
C LEU A 73 -2.99 -3.24 -1.10
N VAL A 74 -3.22 -3.71 0.14
CA VAL A 74 -4.45 -3.44 0.90
C VAL A 74 -4.67 -1.93 1.10
N GLY A 75 -3.61 -1.17 1.43
CA GLY A 75 -3.73 0.27 1.59
C GLY A 75 -4.01 1.00 0.27
N PHE A 76 -3.44 0.56 -0.86
CA PHE A 76 -3.79 1.08 -2.18
C PHE A 76 -5.25 0.80 -2.55
N LEU A 77 -5.75 -0.40 -2.28
CA LEU A 77 -7.17 -0.73 -2.51
C LEU A 77 -8.09 0.12 -1.64
N SER A 78 -7.69 0.41 -0.40
CA SER A 78 -8.41 1.32 0.51
C SER A 78 -8.47 2.75 -0.05
N LEU A 79 -7.36 3.29 -0.56
CA LEU A 79 -7.32 4.60 -1.21
C LEU A 79 -8.13 4.63 -2.51
N LEU A 80 -8.06 3.56 -3.31
CA LEU A 80 -8.84 3.42 -4.53
C LEU A 80 -10.34 3.44 -4.20
N TYR A 81 -10.77 2.68 -3.20
CA TYR A 81 -12.14 2.68 -2.73
C TYR A 81 -12.58 4.07 -2.27
N LEU A 82 -11.76 4.77 -1.48
CA LEU A 82 -12.06 6.13 -1.02
C LEU A 82 -12.22 7.09 -2.20
N LYS A 83 -11.32 7.04 -3.18
CA LYS A 83 -11.38 7.89 -4.37
C LYS A 83 -12.63 7.62 -5.20
N VAL A 84 -12.95 6.35 -5.47
CA VAL A 84 -14.19 5.97 -6.15
C VAL A 84 -15.39 6.50 -5.37
N LYS A 85 -15.47 6.23 -4.06
CA LYS A 85 -16.58 6.63 -3.18
C LYS A 85 -16.88 8.13 -3.26
N LEU A 86 -15.85 8.96 -3.28
CA LEU A 86 -15.96 10.42 -3.23
C LEU A 86 -16.19 11.04 -4.61
N GLU A 87 -15.55 10.56 -5.67
CA GLU A 87 -15.70 11.13 -7.02
C GLU A 87 -17.00 10.70 -7.69
N THR A 88 -17.46 9.46 -7.48
CA THR A 88 -18.65 8.96 -8.18
C THR A 88 -19.97 9.34 -7.52
N ASN A 89 -19.97 10.05 -6.38
CA ASN A 89 -21.16 10.32 -5.56
C ASN A 89 -22.03 9.07 -5.28
N LEU A 90 -21.51 7.84 -5.49
CA LEU A 90 -22.28 6.59 -5.40
C LEU A 90 -22.90 6.37 -4.02
N PHE A 91 -22.38 7.07 -3.00
CA PHE A 91 -22.87 7.01 -1.62
C PHE A 91 -23.42 8.35 -1.10
N LYS A 92 -23.61 9.35 -1.97
CA LYS A 92 -24.16 10.67 -1.61
C LYS A 92 -25.67 10.77 -1.83
N ASN A 93 -26.38 9.65 -1.77
CA ASN A 93 -27.85 9.63 -1.77
C ASN A 93 -28.40 8.91 -0.53
N LYS A 94 -28.78 9.72 0.46
CA LYS A 94 -30.02 9.67 1.26
C LYS A 94 -29.90 10.60 2.46
N LYS A 95 -30.16 11.89 2.23
CA LYS A 95 -30.84 12.75 3.19
C LYS A 95 -31.72 13.71 2.42
#